data_AF-A0A4R0ZHE2-F1
#
_entry.id   AF-A0A4R0ZHE2-F1
#
_cell.length_a   1.000
_cell.length_b   1.000
_cell.length_c   1.000
_cell.angle_alpha   90.00
_cell.angle_beta   90.00
_cell.angle_gamma   90.00
#
_symmetry.space_group_name_H-M   'P 1'
#
loop_
_entity.id
_entity.type
_entity.pdbx_description
1 polymer ?
#
loop_
_entity_poly.entity_id
_entity_poly.type
_entity_poly.pdbx_seq_one_letter_code
_entity_poly.pdbx_strand_id
1 'polypeptide(L)'
;MHYVAMGVALLIAMLTTTEIMWQNVSERKPQLAVLKALGWQNTSIRRLVLTEGALTGFFAGLLGVKVTIIIVTIMYQQFPTSELPFLFATILIPVVTGVLGALLPAERAVRITPAEAIGGHVVNQKKVEKRFRLALGTTATALVVGIISLFGFTSPEVKPVTEEASTTPAPTAQTTGTKQADLKDTKPKETTAPKEDDLQKIMNLGTFQTFIGDPELKKREFQVGEPVFASPDGTEPEAGKRFVSLPISLFHEADEYDGYMDYRPNGFRMYTPDGTKYSPVDMVNHNKKAFKNGFRYFTGEKSEIDLVFLVPEQEKTLVLYASSGAMPKVYTVKIEVP
;
A
#
# COMPACT_ATOMS: atom_id res chain seq x y z
N MET A 1 6.96 -14.20 1.56
CA MET A 1 5.96 -13.66 0.61
C MET A 1 6.57 -12.74 -0.46
N HIS A 2 7.39 -11.74 -0.09
CA HIS A 2 7.94 -10.77 -1.06
C HIS A 2 8.78 -11.37 -2.21
N TYR A 3 9.61 -12.39 -1.96
CA TYR A 3 10.42 -13.02 -3.01
C TYR A 3 9.61 -13.76 -4.08
N VAL A 4 8.46 -14.33 -3.70
CA VAL A 4 7.56 -15.01 -4.64
C VAL A 4 6.95 -13.99 -5.61
N ALA A 5 6.48 -12.86 -5.09
CA ALA A 5 5.97 -11.76 -5.92
C ALA A 5 7.04 -11.23 -6.88
N MET A 6 8.29 -11.10 -6.41
CA MET A 6 9.41 -10.66 -7.23
C MET A 6 9.75 -11.66 -8.35
N GLY A 7 9.72 -12.95 -8.04
CA GLY A 7 9.91 -14.02 -9.04
C GLY A 7 8.82 -14.01 -10.10
N VAL A 8 7.55 -13.86 -9.69
CA VAL A 8 6.42 -13.77 -10.63
C VAL A 8 6.53 -12.52 -11.52
N ALA A 9 6.88 -11.37 -10.95
CA ALA A 9 7.07 -10.14 -11.73
C ALA A 9 8.19 -10.28 -12.78
N LEU A 10 9.30 -10.92 -12.42
CA LEU A 10 10.40 -11.19 -13.37
C LEU A 10 9.96 -12.12 -14.51
N LEU A 11 9.16 -13.16 -14.22
CA LEU A 11 8.62 -14.05 -15.24
C LEU A 11 7.68 -13.30 -16.21
N ILE A 12 6.80 -12.44 -15.68
CA ILE A 12 5.91 -11.61 -16.50
C ILE A 12 6.71 -10.64 -17.36
N ALA A 13 7.73 -10.00 -16.81
CA ALA A 13 8.62 -9.10 -17.54
C ALA A 13 9.36 -9.84 -18.67
N MET A 14 9.85 -11.04 -18.42
CA MET A 14 10.50 -11.88 -19.44
C MET A 14 9.55 -12.25 -20.57
N LEU A 15 8.32 -12.67 -20.24
CA LEU A 15 7.30 -13.02 -21.23
C LEU A 15 6.92 -11.81 -22.09
N THR A 16 6.70 -10.67 -21.45
CA THR A 16 6.35 -9.42 -22.13
C THR A 16 7.47 -8.97 -23.07
N THR A 17 8.72 -9.05 -22.60
CA THR A 17 9.90 -8.72 -23.42
C THR A 17 10.01 -9.65 -24.63
N THR A 18 9.73 -10.94 -24.43
CA THR A 18 9.72 -11.95 -25.51
C THR A 18 8.71 -11.59 -26.58
N GLU A 19 7.47 -11.24 -26.19
CA GLU A 19 6.39 -10.88 -27.12
C GLU A 19 6.75 -9.61 -27.90
N ILE A 20 7.23 -8.58 -27.22
CA ILE A 20 7.62 -7.31 -27.86
C ILE A 20 8.75 -7.56 -28.87
N MET A 21 9.78 -8.32 -28.48
CA MET A 21 10.90 -8.62 -29.36
C MET A 21 10.46 -9.49 -30.54
N TRP A 22 9.52 -10.41 -30.32
CA TRP A 22 8.93 -11.23 -31.38
C TRP A 22 8.16 -10.39 -32.41
N GLN A 23 7.38 -9.42 -31.94
CA GLN A 23 6.69 -8.47 -32.81
C GLN A 23 7.69 -7.62 -33.59
N ASN A 24 8.70 -7.05 -32.91
CA ASN A 24 9.74 -6.23 -33.54
C ASN A 24 10.49 -7.00 -34.64
N VAL A 25 10.95 -8.22 -34.36
CA VAL A 25 11.58 -9.10 -35.37
C VAL A 25 10.61 -9.40 -36.51
N SER A 26 9.31 -9.58 -36.22
CA SER A 26 8.31 -9.89 -37.24
C SER A 26 8.02 -8.72 -38.17
N GLU A 27 8.01 -7.49 -37.66
CA GLU A 27 7.86 -6.27 -38.46
C GLU A 27 9.10 -5.99 -39.31
N ARG A 28 10.30 -6.28 -38.79
CA ARG A 28 11.58 -6.09 -39.49
C ARG A 28 12.02 -7.28 -40.34
N LYS A 29 11.15 -8.29 -40.54
CA LYS A 29 11.44 -9.47 -41.38
C LYS A 29 12.03 -9.13 -42.76
N PRO A 30 11.50 -8.14 -43.53
CA PRO A 30 12.05 -7.81 -44.83
C PRO A 30 13.50 -7.30 -44.75
N GLN A 31 13.82 -6.52 -43.72
CA GLN A 31 15.17 -5.97 -43.51
C GLN A 31 16.17 -7.09 -43.18
N LEU A 32 15.78 -8.02 -42.29
CA LEU A 32 16.59 -9.19 -41.94
C LEU A 32 16.81 -10.11 -43.15
N ALA A 33 15.81 -10.25 -44.00
CA ALA A 33 15.91 -11.00 -45.24
C ALA A 33 16.88 -10.37 -46.25
N VAL A 34 16.89 -9.04 -46.38
CA VAL A 34 17.87 -8.32 -47.20
C VAL A 34 19.29 -8.53 -46.65
N LEU A 35 19.48 -8.43 -45.33
CA LEU A 35 20.79 -8.71 -44.70
C LEU A 35 21.27 -10.14 -45.01
N LYS A 36 20.37 -11.14 -44.96
CA LYS A 36 20.70 -12.52 -45.35
C LYS A 36 21.01 -12.66 -46.83
N ALA A 37 20.30 -11.95 -47.71
CA ALA A 37 20.56 -11.94 -49.14
C ALA A 37 21.94 -11.35 -49.48
N LEU A 38 22.42 -10.41 -48.65
CA LEU A 38 23.76 -9.83 -48.72
C LEU A 38 24.86 -10.73 -48.12
N GLY A 39 24.52 -11.94 -47.67
CA GLY A 39 25.47 -12.93 -47.16
C GLY A 39 25.72 -12.91 -45.66
N TRP A 40 24.90 -12.22 -44.87
CA TRP A 40 25.00 -12.30 -43.40
C TRP A 40 24.74 -13.72 -42.89
N GLN A 41 25.63 -14.19 -42.01
CA GLN A 41 25.48 -15.48 -41.36
C GLN A 41 24.37 -15.48 -40.30
N ASN A 42 23.77 -16.64 -40.07
CA ASN A 42 22.77 -16.88 -39.04
C ASN A 42 23.27 -16.47 -37.63
N THR A 43 24.55 -16.65 -37.35
CA THR A 43 25.20 -16.24 -36.09
C THR A 43 25.20 -14.73 -35.90
N SER A 44 25.45 -13.95 -36.95
CA SER A 44 25.42 -12.49 -36.91
C SER A 44 24.02 -11.97 -36.63
N ILE A 45 22.99 -12.57 -37.24
CA ILE A 45 21.58 -12.21 -37.01
C ILE A 45 21.14 -12.56 -35.60
N ARG A 46 21.52 -13.75 -35.11
CA ARG A 46 21.25 -14.14 -33.74
C ARG A 46 21.88 -13.16 -32.76
N ARG A 47 23.16 -12.81 -32.96
CA ARG A 47 23.86 -11.84 -32.12
C ARG A 47 23.19 -10.48 -32.15
N LEU A 48 22.77 -10.00 -33.32
CA LEU A 48 22.05 -8.73 -33.47
C LEU A 48 20.81 -8.68 -32.56
N VAL A 49 19.93 -9.68 -32.64
CA VAL A 49 18.70 -9.72 -31.83
C VAL A 49 19.00 -9.89 -30.34
N LEU A 50 20.00 -10.70 -29.98
CA LEU A 50 20.42 -10.84 -28.58
C LEU A 50 21.02 -9.55 -28.02
N THR A 51 21.77 -8.80 -28.83
CA THR A 51 22.30 -7.49 -28.43
C THR A 51 21.20 -6.45 -28.30
N GLU A 52 20.17 -6.48 -29.14
CA GLU A 52 18.98 -5.65 -28.94
C GLU A 52 18.31 -5.97 -27.60
N GLY A 53 18.14 -7.25 -27.26
CA GLY A 53 17.60 -7.67 -25.96
C GLY A 53 18.47 -7.28 -24.77
N ALA A 54 19.80 -7.38 -24.91
CA ALA A 54 20.73 -6.94 -23.87
C ALA A 54 20.66 -5.42 -23.65
N LEU A 55 20.59 -4.65 -24.74
CA LEU A 55 20.50 -3.19 -24.68
C LEU A 55 19.17 -2.73 -24.09
N THR A 56 18.05 -3.34 -24.47
CA THR A 56 16.75 -3.02 -23.87
C THR A 56 16.75 -3.30 -22.36
N GLY A 57 17.30 -4.44 -21.94
CA GLY A 57 17.49 -4.76 -20.53
C GLY A 57 18.42 -3.77 -19.80
N PHE A 58 19.50 -3.33 -20.45
CA PHE A 58 20.42 -2.35 -19.89
C PHE A 58 19.75 -0.98 -19.67
N PHE A 59 19.03 -0.47 -20.67
CA PHE A 59 18.31 0.79 -20.55
C PHE A 59 17.16 0.70 -19.53
N ALA A 60 16.44 -0.42 -19.50
CA ALA A 60 15.42 -0.68 -18.50
C ALA A 60 16.02 -0.69 -17.08
N GLY A 61 17.18 -1.32 -16.89
CA GLY A 61 17.90 -1.32 -15.62
C GLY A 61 18.38 0.08 -15.20
N LEU A 62 18.91 0.86 -16.15
CA LEU A 62 19.34 2.23 -15.87
C LEU A 62 18.17 3.13 -15.46
N LEU A 63 17.03 3.01 -16.13
CA LEU A 63 15.80 3.73 -15.77
C LEU A 63 15.25 3.24 -14.43
N GLY A 64 15.25 1.93 -14.18
CA GLY A 64 14.82 1.33 -12.92
C GLY A 64 15.63 1.85 -11.74
N VAL A 65 16.97 1.81 -11.83
CA VAL A 65 17.86 2.33 -10.77
C VAL A 65 17.62 3.82 -10.53
N LYS A 66 17.46 4.62 -11.59
CA LYS A 66 17.14 6.06 -11.44
C LYS A 66 15.84 6.27 -10.66
N VAL A 67 14.77 5.56 -11.02
CA VAL A 67 13.48 5.65 -10.34
C VAL A 67 13.60 5.17 -8.89
N THR A 68 14.29 4.07 -8.64
CA THR A 68 14.53 3.56 -7.28
C THR A 68 15.28 4.57 -6.42
N ILE A 69 16.35 5.20 -6.92
CA ILE A 69 17.10 6.22 -6.18
C ILE A 69 16.19 7.40 -5.82
N ILE A 70 15.35 7.87 -6.74
CA ILE A 70 14.40 8.97 -6.49
C ILE A 70 13.42 8.59 -5.37
N ILE A 71 12.80 7.41 -5.46
CA ILE A 71 11.83 6.93 -4.46
C ILE A 71 12.48 6.79 -3.08
N VAL A 72 13.66 6.16 -3.01
CA VAL A 72 14.40 5.96 -1.76
C VAL A 72 14.78 7.31 -1.15
N THR A 73 15.25 8.25 -1.97
CA THR A 73 15.64 9.59 -1.48
C THR A 73 14.43 10.35 -0.92
N ILE A 74 13.27 10.29 -1.58
CA ILE A 74 12.04 10.94 -1.10
C ILE A 74 11.55 10.32 0.21
N MET A 75 11.56 8.98 0.31
CA MET A 75 11.07 8.27 1.49
C MET A 75 11.98 8.44 2.71
N TYR A 76 13.29 8.37 2.52
CA TYR A 76 14.25 8.35 3.64
C TYR A 76 14.97 9.70 3.84
N GLN A 77 14.69 10.71 2.99
CA GLN A 77 15.29 12.05 3.01
C GLN A 77 16.83 12.03 3.02
N GLN A 78 17.43 10.94 2.54
CA GLN A 78 18.87 10.72 2.53
C GLN A 78 19.27 10.06 1.21
N PHE A 79 20.43 10.45 0.69
CA PHE A 79 20.97 9.88 -0.53
C PHE A 79 21.75 8.60 -0.21
N PRO A 80 21.40 7.44 -0.79
CA PRO A 80 22.01 6.16 -0.43
C PRO A 80 23.38 5.98 -1.10
N THR A 81 24.41 6.70 -0.64
CA THR A 81 25.77 6.67 -1.22
C THR A 81 26.48 5.33 -0.99
N SER A 82 26.26 4.69 0.17
CA SER A 82 26.86 3.38 0.51
C SER A 82 26.32 2.24 -0.36
N GLU A 83 25.05 2.30 -0.73
CA GLU A 83 24.36 1.23 -1.47
C GLU A 83 24.42 1.39 -2.99
N LEU A 84 25.03 2.47 -3.50
CA LEU A 84 25.19 2.70 -4.95
C LEU A 84 25.81 1.51 -5.69
N PRO A 85 26.92 0.90 -5.22
CA PRO A 85 27.52 -0.25 -5.92
C PRO A 85 26.56 -1.43 -6.02
N PHE A 86 25.78 -1.68 -4.96
CA PHE A 86 24.77 -2.73 -4.93
C PHE A 86 23.62 -2.43 -5.90
N LEU A 87 23.12 -1.19 -5.89
CA LEU A 87 22.09 -0.74 -6.83
C LEU A 87 22.52 -0.87 -8.28
N PHE A 88 23.75 -0.48 -8.63
CA PHE A 88 24.27 -0.67 -9.99
C PHE A 88 24.44 -2.14 -10.35
N ALA A 89 24.83 -3.00 -9.41
CA ALA A 89 24.91 -4.44 -9.65
C ALA A 89 23.54 -5.05 -10.02
N THR A 90 22.43 -4.47 -9.53
CA THR A 90 21.07 -4.95 -9.88
C THR A 90 20.72 -4.78 -11.36
N ILE A 91 21.41 -3.91 -12.12
CA ILE A 91 21.22 -3.75 -13.58
C ILE A 91 21.49 -5.06 -14.33
N LEU A 92 22.30 -5.96 -13.76
CA LEU A 92 22.54 -7.27 -14.35
C LEU A 92 21.24 -8.09 -14.51
N ILE A 93 20.29 -7.92 -13.59
CA ILE A 93 19.02 -8.67 -13.59
C ILE A 93 18.17 -8.36 -14.85
N PRO A 94 17.81 -7.09 -15.16
CA PRO A 94 17.07 -6.77 -16.36
C PRO A 94 17.87 -7.01 -17.65
N VAL A 95 19.20 -6.89 -17.65
CA VAL A 95 20.04 -7.28 -18.79
C VAL A 95 19.90 -8.78 -19.07
N VAL A 96 20.05 -9.63 -18.06
CA VAL A 96 19.88 -11.09 -18.20
C VAL A 96 18.46 -11.41 -18.63
N THR A 97 17.45 -10.77 -18.04
CA THR A 97 16.05 -10.96 -18.41
C THR A 97 15.78 -10.58 -19.87
N GLY A 98 16.36 -9.47 -20.34
CA GLY A 98 16.24 -9.01 -21.72
C GLY A 98 16.90 -9.97 -22.72
N VAL A 99 18.09 -10.50 -22.39
CA VAL A 99 18.76 -11.53 -23.19
C VAL A 99 17.94 -12.82 -23.22
N LEU A 100 17.44 -13.28 -22.07
CA LEU A 100 16.62 -14.48 -21.97
C LEU A 100 15.32 -14.35 -22.77
N GLY A 101 14.64 -13.19 -22.69
CA GLY A 101 13.46 -12.89 -23.49
C GLY A 101 13.75 -12.82 -24.99
N ALA A 102 14.96 -12.43 -25.38
CA ALA A 102 15.37 -12.37 -26.78
C ALA A 102 15.79 -13.73 -27.38
N LEU A 103 15.95 -14.79 -26.59
CA LEU A 103 16.42 -16.10 -27.08
C LEU A 103 15.49 -16.71 -28.14
N LEU A 104 14.18 -16.78 -27.84
CA LEU A 104 13.16 -17.32 -28.74
C LEU A 104 13.01 -16.50 -30.03
N PRO A 105 12.86 -15.16 -29.99
CA PRO A 105 12.78 -14.35 -31.20
C PRO A 105 14.08 -14.32 -31.99
N ALA A 106 15.26 -14.44 -31.36
CA ALA A 106 16.53 -14.56 -32.06
C ALA A 106 16.61 -15.85 -32.91
N GLU A 107 16.16 -16.98 -32.37
CA GLU A 107 16.05 -18.24 -33.12
C GLU A 107 15.05 -18.12 -34.28
N ARG A 108 13.95 -17.40 -34.09
CA ARG A 108 12.98 -17.14 -35.16
C ARG A 108 13.57 -16.25 -36.26
N ALA A 109 14.35 -15.22 -35.90
CA ALA A 109 15.00 -14.32 -36.84
C ALA A 109 15.94 -15.06 -37.79
N VAL A 110 16.68 -16.04 -37.26
CA VAL A 110 17.59 -16.90 -38.04
C VAL A 110 16.84 -17.73 -39.09
N ARG A 111 15.62 -18.16 -38.81
CA ARG A 111 14.81 -19.01 -39.69
C ARG A 111 14.16 -18.26 -40.86
N ILE A 112 14.21 -16.93 -40.89
CA ILE A 112 13.67 -16.14 -42.00
C ILE A 112 14.49 -16.43 -43.26
N THR A 113 13.82 -16.79 -44.37
CA THR A 113 14.49 -16.97 -45.66
C THR A 113 14.26 -15.75 -46.56
N PRO A 114 15.25 -15.34 -47.38
CA PRO A 114 15.09 -14.20 -48.30
C PRO A 114 13.92 -14.37 -49.27
N ALA A 115 13.72 -15.59 -49.78
CA ALA A 115 12.66 -15.91 -50.73
C ALA A 115 11.26 -15.72 -50.12
N GLU A 116 11.03 -16.19 -48.88
CA GLU A 116 9.73 -16.04 -48.21
C GLU A 116 9.42 -14.59 -47.81
N ALA A 117 10.45 -13.80 -47.49
CA ALA A 117 10.27 -12.43 -47.03
C ALA A 117 10.07 -11.43 -48.19
N ILE A 118 10.67 -11.68 -49.35
CA ILE A 118 10.58 -10.80 -50.54
C ILE A 118 9.42 -11.24 -51.45
N GLY A 119 9.07 -12.53 -51.48
CA GLY A 119 8.06 -13.10 -52.38
C GLY A 119 6.62 -12.66 -52.17
N GLY A 120 6.33 -11.75 -51.21
CA GLY A 120 5.04 -11.06 -51.12
C GLY A 120 3.81 -11.96 -50.99
N HIS A 121 3.97 -13.24 -50.64
CA HIS A 121 2.84 -14.12 -50.39
C HIS A 121 2.30 -13.85 -48.99
N VAL A 122 1.46 -12.81 -48.89
CA VAL A 122 0.49 -12.70 -47.79
C VAL A 122 -0.54 -13.79 -48.02
N VAL A 123 -0.17 -15.04 -47.71
CA VAL A 123 -1.14 -16.11 -47.64
C VAL A 123 -1.97 -15.79 -46.40
N ASN A 124 -3.10 -15.11 -46.62
CA ASN A 124 -4.13 -14.91 -45.63
C ASN A 124 -4.74 -16.27 -45.28
N GLN A 125 -4.00 -17.06 -44.52
CA GLN A 125 -4.49 -18.34 -44.04
C GLN A 125 -5.52 -18.03 -42.97
N LYS A 126 -6.80 -18.29 -43.28
CA LYS A 126 -7.91 -18.34 -42.31
C LYS A 126 -7.58 -19.16 -41.04
N LYS A 127 -6.57 -20.05 -41.12
CA LYS A 127 -5.98 -20.81 -40.00
C LYS A 127 -5.23 -19.92 -39.00
N VAL A 128 -4.57 -18.85 -39.44
CA VAL A 128 -3.87 -17.86 -38.61
C VAL A 128 -4.87 -16.98 -37.89
N GLU A 129 -5.93 -16.48 -38.54
CA GLU A 129 -7.02 -15.76 -37.86
C GLU A 129 -7.67 -16.57 -36.73
N LYS A 130 -7.94 -17.86 -36.98
CA LYS A 130 -8.56 -18.74 -35.98
C LYS A 130 -7.62 -19.00 -34.80
N ARG A 131 -6.32 -19.17 -35.07
CA ARG A 131 -5.29 -19.30 -34.03
C ARG A 131 -5.03 -17.98 -33.30
N PHE A 132 -5.16 -16.85 -33.96
CA PHE A 132 -5.02 -15.52 -33.37
C PHE A 132 -6.17 -15.19 -32.43
N ARG A 133 -7.42 -15.48 -32.83
CA ARG A 133 -8.59 -15.41 -31.95
C ARG A 133 -8.48 -16.36 -30.76
N LEU A 134 -8.01 -17.59 -30.98
CA LEU A 134 -7.81 -18.56 -29.90
C LEU A 134 -6.68 -18.10 -28.96
N ALA A 135 -5.58 -17.58 -29.50
CA ALA A 135 -4.46 -17.07 -28.72
C ALA A 135 -4.88 -15.88 -27.85
N LEU A 136 -5.59 -14.89 -28.41
CA LEU A 136 -6.16 -13.78 -27.64
C LEU A 136 -7.08 -14.28 -26.52
N GLY A 137 -7.93 -15.26 -26.82
CA GLY A 137 -8.77 -15.91 -25.82
C GLY A 137 -7.93 -16.54 -24.70
N THR A 138 -6.91 -17.32 -25.04
CA THR A 138 -6.07 -18.00 -24.03
C THR A 138 -5.23 -17.02 -23.21
N THR A 139 -4.70 -15.96 -23.80
CA THR A 139 -3.89 -14.96 -23.08
C THR A 139 -4.76 -14.12 -22.16
N ALA A 140 -5.95 -13.71 -22.61
CA ALA A 140 -6.93 -13.02 -21.77
C ALA A 140 -7.40 -13.92 -20.61
N THR A 141 -7.66 -15.20 -20.89
CA THR A 141 -8.06 -16.16 -19.85
C THR A 141 -6.92 -16.41 -18.86
N ALA A 142 -5.67 -16.53 -19.32
CA ALA A 142 -4.51 -16.71 -18.47
C ALA A 142 -4.22 -15.46 -17.61
N LEU A 143 -4.42 -14.25 -18.14
CA LEU A 143 -4.34 -13.01 -17.38
C LEU A 143 -5.42 -12.94 -16.30
N VAL A 144 -6.67 -13.25 -16.65
CA VAL A 144 -7.79 -13.26 -15.69
C VAL A 144 -7.57 -14.32 -14.61
N VAL A 145 -7.14 -15.53 -14.97
CA VAL A 145 -6.80 -16.60 -14.02
C VAL A 145 -5.59 -16.21 -13.17
N GLY A 146 -4.58 -15.56 -13.75
CA GLY A 146 -3.41 -15.07 -13.01
C GLY A 146 -3.79 -14.01 -11.97
N ILE A 147 -4.68 -13.08 -12.33
CA ILE A 147 -5.22 -12.07 -11.43
C ILE A 147 -6.07 -12.73 -10.33
N ILE A 148 -6.99 -13.62 -10.69
CA ILE A 148 -7.85 -14.35 -9.73
C ILE A 148 -7.03 -15.22 -8.79
N SER A 149 -6.00 -15.91 -9.31
CA SER A 149 -5.09 -16.71 -8.50
C SER A 149 -4.26 -15.84 -7.55
N LEU A 150 -3.90 -14.61 -7.96
CA LEU A 150 -3.27 -13.66 -7.06
C LEU A 150 -4.21 -13.30 -5.90
N PHE A 151 -5.48 -12.99 -6.19
CA PHE A 151 -6.50 -12.70 -5.17
C PHE A 151 -6.78 -13.89 -4.25
N GLY A 152 -6.80 -15.10 -4.80
CA GLY A 152 -6.98 -16.35 -4.04
C GLY A 152 -5.79 -16.66 -3.14
N PHE A 153 -4.56 -16.42 -3.59
CA PHE A 153 -3.34 -16.69 -2.81
C PHE A 153 -3.00 -15.56 -1.82
N THR A 154 -3.56 -14.36 -1.99
CA THR A 154 -3.46 -13.25 -1.03
C THR A 154 -4.60 -13.24 -0.02
N SER A 155 -5.59 -14.12 -0.15
CA SER A 155 -6.60 -14.29 0.88
C SER A 155 -5.90 -14.84 2.13
N PRO A 156 -5.87 -14.12 3.26
CA PRO A 156 -5.32 -14.68 4.47
C PRO A 156 -6.16 -15.90 4.82
N GLU A 157 -5.53 -17.08 4.83
CA GLU A 157 -6.10 -18.30 5.39
C GLU A 157 -6.44 -17.99 6.86
N VAL A 158 -7.70 -17.64 7.12
CA VAL A 158 -8.24 -17.65 8.49
C VAL A 158 -8.36 -19.12 8.83
N LYS A 159 -7.28 -19.69 9.37
CA LYS A 159 -7.35 -20.99 10.05
C LYS A 159 -8.48 -20.88 11.07
N PRO A 160 -9.54 -21.72 10.99
CA PRO A 160 -10.43 -21.84 12.12
C PRO A 160 -9.58 -22.31 13.29
N VAL A 161 -9.64 -21.56 14.40
CA VAL A 161 -9.05 -21.97 15.66
C VAL A 161 -9.87 -23.17 16.13
N THR A 162 -9.41 -24.37 15.77
CA THR A 162 -9.78 -25.59 16.49
C THR A 162 -8.92 -25.63 17.74
N GLU A 163 -9.59 -25.56 18.90
CA GLU A 163 -9.00 -25.90 20.18
C GLU A 163 -8.45 -27.33 20.12
N GLU A 164 -7.14 -27.47 20.04
CA GLU A 164 -6.45 -28.67 20.50
C GLU A 164 -5.38 -28.27 21.51
N ALA A 165 -5.65 -28.64 22.76
CA ALA A 165 -4.72 -28.60 23.84
C ALA A 165 -3.48 -29.46 23.53
N SER A 166 -2.30 -28.91 23.76
CA SER A 166 -1.07 -29.70 23.95
C SER A 166 -0.31 -29.17 25.17
N THR A 167 -0.39 -30.00 26.21
CA THR A 167 0.49 -30.14 27.37
C THR A 167 1.97 -30.01 26.99
N THR A 168 2.84 -29.33 27.76
CA THR A 168 3.71 -29.87 28.85
C THR A 168 4.88 -28.85 29.08
N PRO A 169 5.60 -28.78 30.22
CA PRO A 169 5.25 -28.56 31.63
C PRO A 169 5.90 -27.27 32.22
N ALA A 170 5.45 -26.86 33.41
CA ALA A 170 6.00 -25.77 34.21
C ALA A 170 7.35 -26.12 34.89
N PRO A 171 8.23 -25.14 35.19
CA PRO A 171 9.25 -25.29 36.22
C PRO A 171 8.63 -25.10 37.60
N THR A 172 8.91 -26.07 38.47
CA THR A 172 8.54 -26.16 39.87
C THR A 172 9.07 -25.00 40.71
N ALA A 173 8.22 -24.37 41.53
CA ALA A 173 8.64 -23.67 42.74
C ALA A 173 7.79 -24.18 43.90
N GLN A 174 8.47 -24.79 44.87
CA GLN A 174 7.91 -25.41 46.06
C GLN A 174 7.28 -24.37 46.98
N THR A 175 6.21 -24.77 47.66
CA THR A 175 5.52 -23.99 48.68
C THR A 175 6.26 -24.10 50.02
N THR A 176 6.37 -23.00 50.75
CA THR A 176 6.48 -23.02 52.21
C THR A 176 5.72 -21.80 52.73
N GLY A 177 4.65 -22.06 53.47
CA GLY A 177 3.78 -21.01 53.98
C GLY A 177 4.32 -20.35 55.24
N THR A 178 3.97 -19.09 55.43
CA THR A 178 3.77 -18.51 56.76
C THR A 178 2.64 -17.48 56.75
N LYS A 179 1.67 -17.79 57.60
CA LYS A 179 0.63 -17.02 58.28
C LYS A 179 0.65 -15.47 58.26
N GLN A 180 -0.60 -14.98 58.19
CA GLN A 180 -1.25 -13.91 58.94
C GLN A 180 -0.79 -12.45 58.80
N ALA A 181 -1.82 -11.64 58.52
CA ALA A 181 -2.09 -10.35 59.14
C ALA A 181 -1.02 -9.27 58.96
N ASP A 182 -1.33 -8.28 58.12
CA ASP A 182 -1.68 -6.98 58.68
C ASP A 182 -2.35 -6.12 57.60
N LEU A 183 -3.45 -5.48 58.00
CA LEU A 183 -3.95 -4.29 57.32
C LEU A 183 -2.80 -3.28 57.21
N LYS A 184 -2.71 -2.63 56.05
CA LYS A 184 -2.53 -1.18 56.03
C LYS A 184 -3.02 -0.63 54.71
N ASP A 185 -4.02 0.23 54.82
CA ASP A 185 -4.36 1.26 53.85
C ASP A 185 -3.11 1.78 53.13
N THR A 186 -3.13 1.79 51.81
CA THR A 186 -2.36 2.77 51.06
C THR A 186 -3.24 3.34 49.96
N LYS A 187 -3.57 4.61 50.20
CA LYS A 187 -4.31 5.63 49.47
C LYS A 187 -4.26 5.58 47.93
N PRO A 188 -5.24 6.26 47.28
CA PRO A 188 -5.26 6.46 45.82
C PRO A 188 -3.97 7.11 45.34
N LYS A 189 -3.41 6.59 44.24
CA LYS A 189 -2.23 7.20 43.62
C LYS A 189 -2.66 8.52 42.99
N GLU A 190 -2.10 9.60 43.53
CA GLU A 190 -2.35 10.99 43.15
C GLU A 190 -2.21 11.23 41.64
N THR A 191 -3.24 11.88 41.09
CA THR A 191 -3.21 12.67 39.86
C THR A 191 -2.00 13.62 39.92
N THR A 192 -0.92 13.24 39.26
CA THR A 192 0.23 14.13 39.06
C THR A 192 0.01 14.81 37.72
N ALA A 193 0.08 16.14 37.69
CA ALA A 193 -0.08 16.93 36.47
C ALA A 193 0.85 16.39 35.35
N PRO A 194 0.39 16.38 34.08
CA PRO A 194 1.20 15.88 32.99
C PRO A 194 2.52 16.62 32.90
N LYS A 195 3.63 15.90 32.78
CA LYS A 195 4.90 16.54 32.40
C LYS A 195 4.75 17.04 30.97
N GLU A 196 5.16 18.29 30.74
CA GLU A 196 5.06 18.96 29.45
C GLU A 196 5.74 18.17 28.31
N ASP A 197 6.77 17.38 28.64
CA ASP A 197 7.46 16.44 27.74
C ASP A 197 6.54 15.34 27.17
N ASP A 198 5.63 14.79 27.97
CA ASP A 198 4.78 13.67 27.55
C ASP A 198 3.69 14.13 26.58
N LEU A 199 3.15 15.34 26.78
CA LEU A 199 2.22 15.97 25.85
C LEU A 199 2.89 16.28 24.50
N GLN A 200 4.11 16.84 24.53
CA GLN A 200 4.87 17.12 23.30
C GLN A 200 5.16 15.83 22.52
N LYS A 201 5.49 14.74 23.22
CA LYS A 201 5.72 13.44 22.60
C LYS A 201 4.50 12.92 21.84
N ILE A 202 3.30 13.11 22.39
CA ILE A 202 2.03 12.72 21.73
C ILE A 202 1.71 13.65 20.57
N MET A 203 1.89 14.97 20.73
CA MET A 203 1.69 15.93 19.64
C MET A 203 2.62 15.66 18.46
N ASN A 204 3.87 15.26 18.72
CA ASN A 204 4.87 14.90 17.71
C ASN A 204 4.54 13.62 16.91
N LEU A 205 3.52 12.85 17.31
CA LEU A 205 3.03 11.74 16.49
C LEU A 205 2.33 12.23 15.21
N GLY A 206 1.79 13.45 15.23
CA GLY A 206 1.14 14.07 14.09
C GLY A 206 2.10 14.89 13.25
N THR A 207 1.92 14.82 11.93
CA THR A 207 2.61 15.72 10.98
C THR A 207 2.07 17.15 11.06
N PHE A 208 0.79 17.29 11.43
CA PHE A 208 0.15 18.59 11.64
C PHE A 208 -0.37 18.68 13.07
N GLN A 209 0.23 19.59 13.84
CA GLN A 209 -0.08 19.85 15.24
C GLN A 209 -0.95 21.10 15.32
N THR A 210 -2.09 21.00 15.98
CA THR A 210 -3.05 22.10 16.09
C THR A 210 -3.88 21.98 17.36
N PHE A 211 -4.77 22.93 17.60
CA PHE A 211 -5.67 22.99 18.77
C PHE A 211 -7.06 23.44 18.33
N ILE A 212 -8.07 23.17 19.15
CA ILE A 212 -9.43 23.60 18.87
C ILE A 212 -9.50 25.13 18.79
N GLY A 213 -10.05 25.65 17.69
CA GLY A 213 -10.18 27.09 17.45
C GLY A 213 -9.02 27.73 16.68
N ASP A 214 -7.99 26.97 16.30
CA ASP A 214 -6.90 27.44 15.45
C ASP A 214 -7.42 27.92 14.07
N PRO A 215 -7.15 29.17 13.65
CA PRO A 215 -7.54 29.68 12.33
C PRO A 215 -6.99 28.84 11.16
N GLU A 216 -5.85 28.18 11.34
CA GLU A 216 -5.27 27.30 10.32
C GLU A 216 -6.08 26.03 10.12
N LEU A 217 -6.78 25.53 11.16
CA LEU A 217 -7.61 24.33 11.07
C LEU A 217 -8.81 24.54 10.13
N LYS A 218 -9.39 25.75 10.11
CA LYS A 218 -10.54 26.09 9.24
C LYS A 218 -10.20 26.11 7.74
N LYS A 219 -8.92 26.26 7.39
CA LYS A 219 -8.45 26.26 5.99
C LYS A 219 -8.10 24.86 5.48
N ARG A 220 -8.20 23.84 6.33
CA ARG A 220 -7.87 22.45 5.97
C ARG A 220 -9.11 21.69 5.54
N GLU A 221 -8.86 20.64 4.76
CA GLU A 221 -9.86 19.67 4.32
C GLU A 221 -10.45 18.92 5.51
N PHE A 222 -9.60 18.54 6.48
CA PHE A 222 -10.00 17.95 7.75
C PHE A 222 -10.12 19.01 8.85
N GLN A 223 -11.29 19.09 9.47
CA GLN A 223 -11.60 20.05 10.52
C GLN A 223 -12.16 19.33 11.75
N VAL A 224 -11.81 19.83 12.92
CA VAL A 224 -12.33 19.36 14.22
C VAL A 224 -13.04 20.54 14.87
N GLY A 225 -14.31 20.37 15.20
CA GLY A 225 -15.12 21.36 15.89
C GLY A 225 -14.99 21.28 17.41
N GLU A 226 -15.79 22.09 18.09
CA GLU A 226 -15.79 22.13 19.57
C GLU A 226 -16.39 20.85 20.17
N PRO A 227 -15.82 20.34 21.28
CA PRO A 227 -16.28 19.13 21.91
C PRO A 227 -17.62 19.35 22.62
N VAL A 228 -18.52 18.38 22.47
CA VAL A 228 -19.81 18.35 23.16
C VAL A 228 -19.79 17.24 24.20
N PHE A 229 -20.17 17.56 25.44
CA PHE A 229 -20.12 16.63 26.58
C PHE A 229 -21.42 15.88 26.84
N ALA A 230 -22.21 15.67 25.78
CA ALA A 230 -23.50 15.01 25.85
C ALA A 230 -23.40 13.55 25.41
N SER A 231 -24.23 12.71 26.01
CA SER A 231 -24.40 11.34 25.54
C SER A 231 -25.19 11.34 24.21
N PRO A 232 -24.79 10.55 23.20
CA PRO A 232 -25.51 10.43 21.94
C PRO A 232 -26.94 9.90 22.11
N ASP A 233 -27.12 8.94 23.03
CA ASP A 233 -28.37 8.19 23.23
C ASP A 233 -29.02 8.46 24.59
N GLY A 234 -28.55 9.49 25.32
CA GLY A 234 -29.01 9.80 26.68
C GLY A 234 -28.58 8.78 27.74
N THR A 235 -27.61 7.90 27.42
CA THR A 235 -26.99 6.99 28.38
C THR A 235 -26.11 7.76 29.37
N GLU A 236 -26.23 7.45 30.65
CA GLU A 236 -25.33 8.00 31.66
C GLU A 236 -23.95 7.33 31.55
N PRO A 237 -22.86 8.10 31.70
CA PRO A 237 -21.52 7.53 31.66
C PRO A 237 -21.25 6.67 32.91
N GLU A 238 -20.32 5.72 32.79
CA GLU A 238 -19.81 4.97 33.94
C GLU A 238 -19.23 5.92 35.00
N ALA A 239 -19.34 5.54 36.28
CA ALA A 239 -18.89 6.37 37.41
C ALA A 239 -17.45 6.88 37.22
N GLY A 240 -17.28 8.21 37.20
CA GLY A 240 -15.99 8.90 37.04
C GLY A 240 -15.50 9.07 35.60
N LYS A 241 -16.31 8.73 34.60
CA LYS A 241 -16.05 8.99 33.17
C LYS A 241 -17.07 9.96 32.60
N ARG A 242 -16.72 10.60 31.48
CA ARG A 242 -17.58 11.48 30.71
C ARG A 242 -17.54 11.13 29.22
N PHE A 243 -18.62 11.43 28.52
CA PHE A 243 -18.65 11.41 27.07
C PHE A 243 -18.02 12.69 26.52
N VAL A 244 -17.15 12.53 25.53
CA VAL A 244 -16.56 13.62 24.75
C VAL A 244 -16.91 13.34 23.29
N SER A 245 -17.93 14.03 22.79
CA SER A 245 -18.35 13.98 21.38
C SER A 245 -17.58 15.03 20.59
N LEU A 246 -16.85 14.61 19.58
CA LEU A 246 -16.05 15.47 18.72
C LEU A 246 -16.63 15.51 17.31
N PRO A 247 -17.23 16.65 16.91
CA PRO A 247 -17.64 16.85 15.53
C PRO A 247 -16.39 16.98 14.66
N ILE A 248 -16.24 16.06 13.72
CA ILE A 248 -15.18 16.10 12.71
C ILE A 248 -15.81 16.25 11.34
N SER A 249 -15.13 16.98 10.46
CA SER A 249 -15.54 17.08 9.07
C SER A 249 -14.38 16.94 8.12
N LEU A 250 -14.69 16.36 6.95
CA LEU A 250 -13.75 16.18 5.86
C LEU A 250 -14.41 16.62 4.56
N PHE A 251 -13.75 17.50 3.82
CA PHE A 251 -14.19 17.94 2.50
C PHE A 251 -13.04 17.90 1.50
N HIS A 252 -13.25 17.19 0.40
CA HIS A 252 -12.44 17.26 -0.82
C HIS A 252 -13.33 17.73 -1.96
N GLU A 253 -12.79 18.62 -2.79
CA GLU A 253 -13.45 19.06 -4.01
C GLU A 253 -13.68 17.86 -4.96
N ALA A 254 -14.74 17.91 -5.76
CA ALA A 254 -15.03 16.83 -6.70
C ALA A 254 -14.04 16.90 -7.87
N ASP A 255 -13.30 15.82 -8.09
CA ASP A 255 -12.53 15.63 -9.32
C ASP A 255 -13.44 15.21 -10.48
N GLU A 256 -12.95 15.31 -11.72
CA GLU A 256 -13.67 14.92 -12.95
C GLU A 256 -14.12 13.44 -12.97
N TYR A 257 -13.58 12.63 -12.05
CA TYR A 257 -13.96 11.24 -11.84
C TYR A 257 -14.63 11.07 -10.48
N ASP A 258 -15.87 10.54 -10.48
CA ASP A 258 -16.56 10.11 -9.26
C ASP A 258 -15.78 8.97 -8.59
N GLY A 259 -15.04 9.32 -7.54
CA GLY A 259 -14.23 8.41 -6.74
C GLY A 259 -14.70 8.31 -5.28
N TYR A 260 -14.30 7.23 -4.61
CA TYR A 260 -14.37 7.16 -3.16
C TYR A 260 -12.96 6.97 -2.58
N MET A 261 -12.74 7.53 -1.39
CA MET A 261 -11.50 7.39 -0.63
C MET A 261 -11.75 6.58 0.65
N ASP A 262 -10.69 5.90 1.12
CA ASP A 262 -10.73 5.16 2.38
C ASP A 262 -10.63 6.12 3.58
N TYR A 263 -11.76 6.31 4.27
CA TYR A 263 -11.90 7.18 5.43
C TYR A 263 -12.34 6.37 6.65
N ARG A 264 -11.49 6.19 7.67
CA ARG A 264 -11.80 5.37 8.87
C ARG A 264 -11.75 6.16 10.18
N PRO A 265 -12.74 7.03 10.46
CA PRO A 265 -12.84 7.78 11.73
C PRO A 265 -12.81 6.91 12.98
N ASN A 266 -13.43 5.72 12.94
CA ASN A 266 -13.40 4.77 14.05
C ASN A 266 -11.97 4.31 14.43
N GLY A 267 -10.99 4.50 13.55
CA GLY A 267 -9.59 4.22 13.82
C GLY A 267 -8.89 5.31 14.64
N PHE A 268 -9.46 6.50 14.74
CA PHE A 268 -8.86 7.63 15.44
C PHE A 268 -8.76 7.34 16.93
N ARG A 269 -7.74 7.89 17.58
CA ARG A 269 -7.46 7.62 19.00
C ARG A 269 -7.37 8.91 19.77
N MET A 270 -7.91 8.89 20.97
CA MET A 270 -7.76 9.99 21.91
C MET A 270 -6.71 9.59 22.95
N TYR A 271 -5.74 10.46 23.16
CA TYR A 271 -4.67 10.25 24.12
C TYR A 271 -4.85 11.20 25.30
N THR A 272 -4.68 10.68 26.50
CA THR A 272 -4.39 11.53 27.65
C THR A 272 -2.92 11.90 27.65
N PRO A 273 -2.52 12.97 28.35
CA PRO A 273 -1.13 13.40 28.41
C PRO A 273 -0.19 12.32 28.98
N ASP A 274 -0.71 11.43 29.83
CA ASP A 274 -0.01 10.26 30.37
C ASP A 274 0.21 9.15 29.32
N GLY A 275 -0.28 9.33 28.09
CA GLY A 275 -0.16 8.37 26.99
C GLY A 275 -1.22 7.28 26.98
N THR A 276 -2.25 7.35 27.84
CA THR A 276 -3.35 6.40 27.83
C THR A 276 -4.22 6.63 26.60
N LYS A 277 -4.53 5.56 25.86
CA LYS A 277 -5.29 5.62 24.60
C LYS A 277 -6.74 5.21 24.80
N TYR A 278 -7.64 5.99 24.21
CA TYR A 278 -9.09 5.76 24.19
C TYR A 278 -9.56 5.63 22.75
N SER A 279 -10.47 4.69 22.53
CA SER A 279 -11.11 4.47 21.23
C SER A 279 -12.47 5.14 21.22
N PRO A 280 -12.99 5.53 20.04
CA PRO A 280 -14.39 5.93 19.92
C PRO A 280 -15.28 4.78 20.39
N VAL A 281 -16.22 5.08 21.28
CA VAL A 281 -17.26 4.14 21.72
C VAL A 281 -18.44 4.15 20.76
N ASP A 282 -18.66 5.28 20.09
CA ASP A 282 -19.72 5.45 19.11
C ASP A 282 -19.34 6.47 18.03
N MET A 283 -20.04 6.42 16.90
CA MET A 283 -19.84 7.30 15.75
C MET A 283 -21.18 7.62 15.08
N VAL A 284 -21.58 8.89 15.13
CA VAL A 284 -22.82 9.38 14.53
C VAL A 284 -22.52 10.02 13.18
N ASN A 285 -23.08 9.48 12.10
CA ASN A 285 -22.90 10.03 10.75
C ASN A 285 -24.09 10.93 10.35
N HIS A 286 -23.82 12.22 10.14
CA HIS A 286 -24.82 13.22 9.76
C HIS A 286 -25.00 13.34 8.24
N ASN A 287 -24.02 12.89 7.43
CA ASN A 287 -24.11 12.90 5.97
C ASN A 287 -23.86 11.52 5.35
N LYS A 288 -24.96 10.76 5.17
CA LYS A 288 -24.96 9.42 4.54
C LYS A 288 -24.60 9.42 3.05
N LYS A 289 -24.62 10.58 2.38
CA LYS A 289 -24.17 10.69 0.98
C LYS A 289 -22.65 10.74 0.92
N ALA A 290 -22.04 11.58 1.76
CA ALA A 290 -20.60 11.73 1.87
C ALA A 290 -19.91 10.48 2.45
N PHE A 291 -20.52 9.79 3.41
CA PHE A 291 -19.88 8.66 4.10
C PHE A 291 -20.76 7.41 4.13
N LYS A 292 -20.25 6.28 3.62
CA LYS A 292 -20.97 5.00 3.52
C LYS A 292 -20.14 3.82 4.00
N ASN A 293 -20.84 2.75 4.39
CA ASN A 293 -20.29 1.46 4.78
C ASN A 293 -19.27 1.51 5.94
N GLY A 294 -19.23 2.62 6.70
CA GLY A 294 -18.31 2.77 7.84
C GLY A 294 -16.84 3.01 7.47
N PHE A 295 -16.50 3.12 6.18
CA PHE A 295 -15.13 3.43 5.76
C PHE A 295 -14.98 4.16 4.42
N ARG A 296 -16.04 4.38 3.64
CA ARG A 296 -15.95 4.99 2.30
C ARG A 296 -16.40 6.44 2.35
N TYR A 297 -15.52 7.36 1.96
CA TYR A 297 -15.81 8.78 1.78
C TYR A 297 -15.93 9.12 0.29
N PHE A 298 -16.99 9.84 -0.11
CA PHE A 298 -17.22 10.28 -1.48
C PHE A 298 -16.87 11.76 -1.62
N THR A 299 -16.06 12.11 -2.62
CA THR A 299 -15.62 13.48 -2.92
C THR A 299 -16.79 14.35 -3.39
N GLY A 300 -16.65 15.67 -3.25
CA GLY A 300 -17.71 16.64 -3.62
C GLY A 300 -18.79 16.84 -2.56
N GLU A 301 -18.90 15.94 -1.59
CA GLU A 301 -19.79 16.05 -0.44
C GLU A 301 -18.98 16.20 0.86
N LYS A 302 -19.47 17.01 1.80
CA LYS A 302 -18.81 17.20 3.09
C LYS A 302 -19.20 16.08 4.04
N SER A 303 -18.22 15.31 4.52
CA SER A 303 -18.44 14.33 5.59
C SER A 303 -18.55 15.06 6.91
N GLU A 304 -19.61 14.77 7.67
CA GLU A 304 -19.87 15.32 9.00
C GLU A 304 -20.18 14.16 9.94
N ILE A 305 -19.29 13.93 10.90
CA ILE A 305 -19.32 12.78 11.78
C ILE A 305 -19.01 13.24 13.19
N ASP A 306 -19.79 12.79 14.17
CA ASP A 306 -19.47 12.96 15.58
C ASP A 306 -18.80 11.69 16.11
N LEU A 307 -17.57 11.82 16.59
CA LEU A 307 -16.84 10.75 17.26
C LEU A 307 -17.00 10.86 18.77
N VAL A 308 -17.52 9.81 19.38
CA VAL A 308 -17.86 9.81 20.80
C VAL A 308 -16.81 9.00 21.55
N PHE A 309 -16.16 9.61 22.52
CA PHE A 309 -15.16 8.97 23.38
C PHE A 309 -15.66 8.92 24.83
N LEU A 310 -15.29 7.85 25.55
CA LEU A 310 -15.53 7.73 26.98
C LEU A 310 -14.21 7.87 27.73
N VAL A 311 -14.03 8.97 28.45
CA VAL A 311 -12.74 9.40 29.05
C VAL A 311 -12.94 9.77 30.52
N PRO A 312 -11.96 9.56 31.42
CA PRO A 312 -12.07 9.98 32.82
C PRO A 312 -12.35 11.48 32.98
N GLU A 313 -13.19 11.85 33.93
CA GLU A 313 -13.54 13.27 34.20
C GLU A 313 -12.37 14.12 34.70
N GLN A 314 -11.34 13.47 35.27
CA GLN A 314 -10.17 14.13 35.84
C GLN A 314 -9.22 14.72 34.78
N GLU A 315 -9.38 14.30 33.52
CA GLU A 315 -8.51 14.67 32.40
C GLU A 315 -8.93 15.99 31.78
N LYS A 316 -8.11 17.03 31.95
CA LYS A 316 -8.38 18.39 31.43
C LYS A 316 -7.86 18.65 30.02
N THR A 317 -6.91 17.83 29.57
CA THR A 317 -6.28 17.98 28.26
C THR A 317 -6.29 16.63 27.58
N LEU A 318 -6.76 16.60 26.34
CA LEU A 318 -6.80 15.40 25.50
C LEU A 318 -6.17 15.72 24.16
N VAL A 319 -5.62 14.71 23.50
CA VAL A 319 -5.07 14.86 22.16
C VAL A 319 -5.75 13.87 21.23
N LEU A 320 -6.44 14.38 20.20
CA LEU A 320 -6.95 13.55 19.12
C LEU A 320 -5.84 13.25 18.13
N TYR A 321 -5.60 11.98 17.88
CA TYR A 321 -4.77 11.47 16.80
C TYR A 321 -5.66 10.96 15.66
N ALA A 322 -5.64 11.67 14.54
CA ALA A 322 -6.45 11.37 13.36
C ALA A 322 -5.56 11.05 12.15
N SER A 323 -5.75 9.86 11.58
CA SER A 323 -5.03 9.38 10.41
C SER A 323 -5.93 8.46 9.58
N SER A 324 -6.06 8.75 8.29
CA SER A 324 -6.82 7.92 7.35
C SER A 324 -6.30 8.10 5.93
N GLY A 325 -6.62 7.15 5.04
CA GLY A 325 -6.25 7.23 3.62
C GLY A 325 -6.81 8.45 2.88
N ALA A 326 -7.99 8.93 3.28
CA ALA A 326 -8.63 10.15 2.77
C ALA A 326 -8.01 11.46 3.33
N MET A 327 -6.93 11.38 4.11
CA MET A 327 -6.26 12.54 4.69
C MET A 327 -4.79 12.55 4.25
N PRO A 328 -4.27 13.64 3.68
CA PRO A 328 -2.89 13.68 3.19
C PRO A 328 -1.84 13.73 4.31
N LYS A 329 -2.26 14.10 5.53
CA LYS A 329 -1.41 14.26 6.71
C LYS A 329 -2.04 13.61 7.94
N VAL A 330 -1.20 13.27 8.90
CA VAL A 330 -1.63 12.85 10.25
C VAL A 330 -1.84 14.09 11.10
N TYR A 331 -2.99 14.20 11.76
CA TYR A 331 -3.37 15.34 12.58
C TYR A 331 -3.30 14.96 14.06
N THR A 332 -2.67 15.83 14.85
CA THR A 332 -2.74 15.83 16.32
C THR A 332 -3.41 17.11 16.78
N VAL A 333 -4.59 16.99 17.37
CA VAL A 333 -5.40 18.13 17.82
C VAL A 333 -5.45 18.13 19.33
N LYS A 334 -4.90 19.17 19.97
CA LYS A 334 -5.05 19.39 21.41
C LYS A 334 -6.45 19.90 21.71
N ILE A 335 -7.10 19.26 22.68
CA ILE A 335 -8.47 19.48 23.10
C ILE A 335 -8.43 19.81 24.59
N GLU A 336 -8.94 20.98 24.94
CA GLU A 336 -9.11 21.37 26.34
C GLU A 336 -10.54 21.10 26.75
N VAL A 337 -10.67 20.50 27.92
CA VAL A 337 -11.94 19.96 28.40
C VAL A 337 -12.19 20.54 29.79
N PRO A 338 -13.40 21.06 30.07
CA PRO A 338 -13.72 21.74 31.32
C PRO A 338 -13.46 20.91 32.57
#